data_AF-A0A9E2KDV4-F1
#
_entry.id   AF-A0A9E2KDV4-F1
#
_cell.length_a   1.000
_cell.length_b   1.000
_cell.length_c   1.000
_cell.angle_alpha   90.00
_cell.angle_beta   90.00
_cell.angle_gamma   90.00
#
_symmetry.space_group_name_H-M   'P 1'
#
loop_
_entity.id
_entity.type
_entity.pdbx_description
1 polymer ?
#
loop_
_entity_poly.entity_id
_entity_poly.type
_entity_poly.pdbx_seq_one_letter_code
_entity_poly.pdbx_strand_id
1 'polypeptide(L)'
;MFNASFLEFILSFFIGLGVGFLQYRLGRKQIVNFFVLFICSLFLGFSVMLCDFFFPDTLNIESIVIGCIMPLLPGVAFTTAVRDAISDELISGIARGVEALLMAVALAAGIGISFSLSYWLGGLL
;
A
#
# COMPACT_ATOMS: atom_id res chain seq x y z
N MET A 1 -16.31 -13.14 9.29
CA MET A 1 -15.27 -12.73 8.32
C MET A 1 -14.67 -11.34 8.65
N PHE A 2 -14.95 -10.79 9.84
CA PHE A 2 -14.26 -9.64 10.46
C PHE A 2 -14.08 -9.94 11.96
N ASN A 3 -13.49 -11.10 12.30
CA ASN A 3 -13.17 -11.39 13.71
C ASN A 3 -11.82 -10.77 14.07
N ALA A 4 -11.65 -9.49 13.76
CA ALA A 4 -10.44 -8.77 14.07
C ALA A 4 -10.41 -8.55 15.59
N SER A 5 -9.44 -9.19 16.25
CA SER A 5 -9.22 -9.00 17.67
C SER A 5 -8.89 -7.52 17.95
N PHE A 6 -9.16 -7.06 19.17
CA PHE A 6 -8.81 -5.69 19.61
C PHE A 6 -7.31 -5.37 19.39
N LEU A 7 -6.47 -6.41 19.36
CA LEU A 7 -5.05 -6.34 19.08
C LEU A 7 -4.76 -5.92 17.62
N GLU A 8 -5.50 -6.46 16.64
CA GLU A 8 -5.35 -6.11 15.21
C GLU A 8 -5.73 -4.65 14.94
N PHE A 9 -6.74 -4.14 15.64
CA PHE A 9 -7.12 -2.74 15.56
C PHE A 9 -5.99 -1.83 16.05
N ILE A 10 -5.38 -2.16 17.20
CA ILE A 10 -4.27 -1.38 17.74
C ILE A 10 -3.06 -1.43 16.78
N LEU A 11 -2.71 -2.61 16.27
CA LEU A 11 -1.59 -2.76 15.34
C LEU A 11 -1.81 -2.00 14.04
N SER A 12 -2.97 -2.15 13.41
CA SER A 12 -3.32 -1.42 12.17
C SER A 12 -3.34 0.09 12.38
N PHE A 13 -3.77 0.57 13.55
CA PHE A 13 -3.70 1.99 13.90
C PHE A 13 -2.25 2.50 13.93
N PHE A 14 -1.34 1.80 14.61
CA PHE A 14 0.07 2.22 14.67
C PHE A 14 0.79 2.11 13.32
N ILE A 15 0.56 1.02 12.57
CA ILE A 15 1.15 0.83 11.24
C ILE A 15 0.61 1.89 10.27
N GLY A 16 -0.71 2.11 10.26
CA GLY A 16 -1.35 3.12 9.42
C GLY A 16 -0.87 4.54 9.74
N LEU A 17 -0.70 4.89 11.02
CA LEU A 17 -0.13 6.17 11.43
C LEU A 17 1.31 6.32 10.95
N GLY A 18 2.13 5.28 11.09
CA GLY A 18 3.51 5.26 10.58
C GLY A 18 3.59 5.45 9.07
N VAL A 19 2.76 4.74 8.31
CA VAL A 19 2.68 4.84 6.85
C VAL A 19 2.18 6.22 6.42
N GLY A 20 1.12 6.74 7.04
CA GLY A 20 0.61 8.08 6.74
C GLY A 20 1.62 9.19 7.06
N PHE A 21 2.36 9.05 8.17
CA PHE A 21 3.44 9.97 8.51
C PHE A 21 4.60 9.91 7.51
N LEU A 22 5.00 8.71 7.08
CA LEU A 22 6.00 8.51 6.03
C LEU A 22 5.56 9.13 4.71
N GLN A 23 4.32 8.91 4.31
CA GLN A 23 3.74 9.47 3.09
C GLN A 23 3.73 11.00 3.15
N TYR A 24 3.33 11.59 4.27
CA TYR A 24 3.38 13.05 4.46
C TYR A 24 4.80 13.60 4.37
N ARG A 25 5.77 12.94 5.03
CA ARG A 25 7.18 13.34 5.00
C ARG A 25 7.80 13.28 3.61
N LEU A 26 7.54 12.20 2.86
CA LEU A 26 8.08 12.01 1.52
C LEU A 26 7.36 12.86 0.47
N GLY A 27 6.05 13.04 0.59
CA GLY A 27 5.27 13.91 -0.29
C GLY A 27 5.75 15.37 -0.27
N ARG A 28 6.25 15.86 0.87
CA ARG A 28 6.84 17.20 0.96
C ARG A 28 8.16 17.37 0.20
N LYS A 29 8.84 16.28 -0.17
CA LYS A 29 10.14 16.34 -0.86
C LYS A 29 10.06 16.45 -2.39
N GLN A 30 8.87 16.69 -2.96
CA GLN A 30 8.66 16.75 -4.42
C GLN A 30 9.15 15.46 -5.14
N ILE A 31 9.12 14.32 -4.44
CA ILE A 31 9.44 13.02 -5.02
C ILE A 31 8.25 12.58 -5.86
N VAL A 32 8.49 11.95 -7.02
CA VAL A 32 7.42 11.37 -7.85
C VAL A 32 6.59 10.37 -7.04
N ASN A 33 5.26 10.43 -7.19
CA ASN A 33 4.31 9.63 -6.40
C ASN A 33 4.61 8.12 -6.44
N PHE A 34 5.12 7.63 -7.57
CA PHE A 34 5.62 6.26 -7.74
C PHE A 34 6.59 5.83 -6.62
N PHE A 35 7.65 6.60 -6.38
CA PHE A 35 8.66 6.26 -5.38
C PHE A 35 8.13 6.37 -3.96
N VAL A 36 7.25 7.35 -3.71
CA VAL A 36 6.61 7.52 -2.39
C VAL A 36 5.76 6.30 -2.06
N LEU A 37 4.91 5.87 -2.99
CA LEU A 37 4.05 4.71 -2.80
C LEU A 37 4.84 3.41 -2.68
N PHE A 38 5.92 3.24 -3.45
CA PHE A 38 6.82 2.09 -3.32
C PHE A 38 7.44 1.98 -1.92
N ILE A 39 7.93 3.10 -1.37
CA ILE A 39 8.55 3.11 -0.03
C ILE A 39 7.47 2.87 1.04
N CYS A 40 6.29 3.46 0.90
CA CYS A 40 5.18 3.27 1.84
C CYS A 40 4.69 1.82 1.86
N SER A 41 4.52 1.19 0.69
CA SER A 41 4.09 -0.21 0.58
C SER A 41 5.12 -1.20 1.11
N LEU A 42 6.41 -0.92 0.89
CA LEU A 42 7.50 -1.71 1.45
C LEU A 42 7.56 -1.58 2.98
N PHE A 43 7.40 -0.37 3.51
CA PHE A 43 7.36 -0.16 4.96
C PHE A 43 6.16 -0.85 5.62
N LEU A 44 5.00 -0.79 4.96
CA LEU A 44 3.78 -1.48 5.38
C LEU A 44 3.98 -2.99 5.41
N GLY A 45 4.49 -3.58 4.33
CA GLY A 45 4.76 -5.01 4.26
C GLY A 45 5.79 -5.48 5.29
N PHE A 46 6.86 -4.72 5.50
CA PHE A 46 7.86 -5.01 6.51
C PHE A 46 7.30 -4.92 7.95
N SER A 47 6.48 -3.90 8.23
CA SER A 47 5.84 -3.75 9.55
C SER A 47 4.90 -4.90 9.87
N VAL A 48 4.16 -5.38 8.87
CA VAL A 48 3.26 -6.52 8.99
C VAL A 48 4.03 -7.82 9.21
N MET A 49 5.09 -8.06 8.43
CA MET A 49 6.00 -9.20 8.64
C MET A 49 6.57 -9.22 10.07
N LEU A 50 6.94 -8.05 10.59
CA LEU A 50 7.46 -7.92 11.95
C LEU A 50 6.39 -8.30 12.98
N CYS A 51 5.14 -7.88 12.78
CA CYS A 51 4.03 -8.23 13.67
C CYS A 51 3.72 -9.73 13.66
N ASP A 52 3.75 -10.35 12.48
CA ASP A 52 3.55 -11.80 12.31
C ASP A 52 4.60 -12.61 13.07
N PHE A 53 5.87 -12.17 13.02
CA PHE A 53 6.96 -12.79 13.79
C PHE A 53 6.77 -12.70 15.32
N PHE A 54 6.18 -11.62 15.83
CA PHE A 54 5.96 -11.43 17.27
C PHE A 54 4.72 -12.18 17.81
N PHE A 55 3.70 -12.37 16.98
CA PHE A 55 2.42 -12.99 17.36
C PHE A 55 1.97 -14.04 16.33
N PRO A 56 2.63 -15.21 16.28
CA PRO A 56 2.28 -16.27 15.34
C PRO A 56 0.84 -16.75 15.54
N ASP A 57 0.14 -17.04 14.44
CA ASP A 57 -1.19 -17.68 14.33
C ASP A 57 -2.39 -16.97 14.98
N THR A 58 -2.21 -15.75 15.50
CA THR A 58 -3.30 -14.99 16.17
C THR A 58 -3.79 -13.78 15.37
N LEU A 59 -3.11 -13.41 14.29
CA LEU A 59 -3.37 -12.19 13.54
C LEU A 59 -3.89 -12.48 12.14
N ASN A 60 -5.00 -11.83 11.77
CA ASN A 60 -5.47 -11.81 10.39
C ASN A 60 -4.68 -10.78 9.58
N ILE A 61 -3.55 -11.21 9.02
CA ILE A 61 -2.65 -10.37 8.20
C ILE A 61 -3.41 -9.64 7.08
N GLU A 62 -4.33 -10.34 6.41
CA GLU A 62 -5.12 -9.78 5.32
C GLU A 62 -5.92 -8.55 5.75
N SER A 63 -6.52 -8.58 6.95
CA SER A 63 -7.33 -7.47 7.47
C SER A 63 -6.49 -6.22 7.72
N ILE A 64 -5.28 -6.41 8.28
CA ILE A 64 -4.34 -5.31 8.56
C ILE A 64 -3.82 -4.70 7.26
N VAL A 65 -3.42 -5.53 6.29
CA VAL A 65 -2.89 -5.06 5.01
C VAL A 65 -3.95 -4.33 4.21
N ILE A 66 -5.16 -4.88 4.09
CA ILE A 66 -6.26 -4.23 3.36
C ILE A 66 -6.61 -2.89 4.02
N GLY A 67 -6.70 -2.82 5.35
CA GLY A 67 -7.01 -1.59 6.07
C GLY A 67 -5.96 -0.48 5.87
N CYS A 68 -4.68 -0.86 5.78
CA CYS A 68 -3.60 0.11 5.63
C CYS A 68 -3.30 0.46 4.16
N ILE A 69 -3.59 -0.42 3.19
CA ILE A 69 -3.32 -0.18 1.77
C ILE A 69 -4.39 0.68 1.09
N MET A 70 -5.66 0.58 1.49
CA MET A 70 -6.78 1.29 0.86
C MET A 70 -6.57 2.80 0.67
N PRO A 71 -6.04 3.56 1.64
CA PRO A 71 -5.79 4.99 1.49
C PRO A 71 -4.68 5.33 0.48
N LEU A 72 -3.78 4.38 0.19
CA LEU A 72 -2.64 4.57 -0.71
C LEU A 72 -3.04 4.40 -2.18
N LEU A 73 -4.22 3.82 -2.48
CA LEU A 73 -4.60 3.52 -3.85
C LEU A 73 -4.80 4.81 -4.68
N PRO A 74 -4.24 4.88 -5.90
CA PRO A 74 -4.41 6.01 -6.81
C PRO A 74 -5.78 5.99 -7.53
N GLY A 75 -6.87 5.71 -6.81
CA GLY A 75 -8.21 5.57 -7.40
C GLY A 75 -8.71 6.86 -8.05
N VAL A 76 -8.39 8.02 -7.46
CA VAL A 76 -8.75 9.33 -8.03
C VAL A 76 -7.98 9.62 -9.32
N ALA A 77 -6.71 9.24 -9.40
CA ALA A 77 -5.91 9.40 -10.62
C ALA A 77 -6.45 8.52 -11.76
N PHE A 78 -6.79 7.27 -11.45
CA PHE A 78 -7.38 6.35 -12.43
C PHE A 78 -8.73 6.83 -12.96
N THR A 79 -9.65 7.21 -12.06
CA THR A 79 -10.97 7.73 -12.47
C THR A 79 -10.86 9.01 -13.28
N THR A 80 -9.91 9.89 -12.94
CA THR A 80 -9.64 11.11 -13.71
C THR A 80 -9.05 10.80 -15.09
N ALA A 81 -8.14 9.83 -15.20
CA ALA A 81 -7.59 9.40 -16.48
C ALA A 81 -8.69 8.87 -17.43
N VAL A 82 -9.61 8.05 -16.91
CA VAL A 82 -10.76 7.54 -17.68
C VAL A 82 -11.67 8.69 -18.12
N ARG A 83 -11.96 9.64 -17.22
CA ARG A 83 -12.77 10.81 -17.53
C ARG A 83 -12.15 11.65 -18.65
N ASP A 84 -10.86 11.94 -18.58
CA ASP A 84 -10.16 12.75 -19.57
C ASP A 84 -10.12 12.04 -20.94
N ALA A 85 -9.93 10.72 -20.94
CA ALA A 85 -9.98 9.90 -22.16
C ALA A 85 -11.37 9.94 -22.82
N ILE A 86 -12.45 9.97 -22.04
CA ILE A 86 -13.82 10.11 -22.54
C ILE A 86 -14.10 11.54 -23.03
N SER A 87 -13.40 12.54 -22.48
CA SER A 87 -13.60 13.97 -22.79
C SER A 87 -12.77 14.46 -23.99
N ASP A 88 -12.35 13.55 -24.88
CA ASP A 88 -11.47 13.80 -26.04
C ASP A 88 -10.06 14.34 -25.70
N GLU A 89 -9.66 14.37 -24.41
CA GLU A 89 -8.32 14.77 -23.98
C GLU A 89 -7.37 13.56 -23.85
N LEU A 90 -7.15 12.86 -24.98
CA LEU A 90 -6.43 11.58 -24.98
C LEU A 90 -4.99 11.67 -24.46
N ILE A 91 -4.28 12.76 -24.73
CA ILE A 91 -2.89 12.96 -24.28
C ILE A 91 -2.83 13.06 -22.75
N SER A 92 -3.77 13.80 -22.14
CA SER A 92 -3.90 13.92 -20.68
C SER A 92 -4.35 12.59 -20.06
N GLY A 93 -5.34 11.95 -20.67
CA GLY A 93 -5.87 10.66 -20.24
C GLY A 93 -4.80 9.56 -20.19
N ILE A 94 -3.98 9.44 -21.25
CA ILE A 94 -2.89 8.46 -21.31
C ILE A 94 -1.80 8.79 -20.27
N ALA A 95 -1.40 10.05 -20.14
CA ALA A 95 -0.37 10.44 -19.17
C ALA A 95 -0.78 10.09 -17.72
N ARG A 96 -2.01 10.46 -17.32
CA ARG A 96 -2.57 10.13 -15.99
C ARG A 96 -2.81 8.64 -15.82
N GLY A 97 -3.23 7.95 -16.87
CA GLY A 97 -3.42 6.50 -16.87
C GLY A 97 -2.12 5.74 -16.62
N VAL A 98 -1.05 6.12 -17.31
CA VAL A 98 0.30 5.55 -17.09
C VAL A 98 0.81 5.87 -15.69
N GLU A 99 0.60 7.09 -15.20
CA GLU A 99 0.97 7.45 -13.83
C GLU A 99 0.25 6.55 -12.80
N ALA A 100 -1.06 6.38 -12.94
CA ALA A 100 -1.86 5.51 -12.07
C ALA A 100 -1.41 4.05 -12.13
N LEU A 101 -1.08 3.54 -13.32
CA LEU A 101 -0.59 2.18 -13.53
C LEU A 101 0.78 1.98 -12.86
N LEU A 102 1.73 2.90 -13.06
CA LEU A 102 3.04 2.86 -12.39
C LEU A 102 2.89 2.84 -10.87
N MET A 103 2.01 3.67 -10.32
CA MET A 103 1.71 3.71 -8.89
C MET A 103 1.10 2.38 -8.39
N ALA A 104 0.19 1.77 -9.14
CA ALA A 104 -0.38 0.46 -8.80
C ALA A 104 0.69 -0.65 -8.81
N VAL A 105 1.56 -0.66 -9.82
CA VAL A 105 2.69 -1.60 -9.91
C VAL A 105 3.66 -1.40 -8.75
N ALA A 106 3.95 -0.16 -8.36
CA ALA A 106 4.79 0.15 -7.20
C ALA A 106 4.22 -0.40 -5.89
N LEU A 107 2.92 -0.23 -5.65
CA LEU A 107 2.24 -0.76 -4.47
C LEU A 107 2.30 -2.29 -4.46
N ALA A 108 1.95 -2.92 -5.57
CA ALA A 108 1.98 -4.37 -5.72
C ALA A 108 3.39 -4.94 -5.53
N ALA A 109 4.41 -4.30 -6.11
CA ALA A 109 5.80 -4.70 -5.97
C ALA A 109 6.30 -4.59 -4.52
N GLY A 110 6.03 -3.46 -3.84
CA GLY A 110 6.51 -3.27 -2.46
C GLY A 110 5.91 -4.28 -1.47
N ILE A 111 4.61 -4.57 -1.58
CA ILE A 111 3.97 -5.61 -0.76
C ILE A 111 4.45 -7.01 -1.18
N GLY A 112 4.49 -7.28 -2.49
CA GLY A 112 4.92 -8.58 -3.01
C GLY A 112 6.36 -8.93 -2.61
N ILE A 113 7.28 -7.97 -2.64
CA ILE A 113 8.66 -8.15 -2.17
C ILE A 113 8.68 -8.44 -0.67
N SER A 114 7.91 -7.69 0.13
CA SER A 114 7.86 -7.87 1.58
C SER A 114 7.29 -9.24 1.96
N PHE A 115 6.24 -9.68 1.28
CA PHE A 115 5.60 -10.98 1.50
C PHE A 115 6.45 -12.14 1.00
N SER A 116 7.10 -11.99 -0.15
CA SER A 116 8.05 -12.98 -0.65
C SER A 116 9.22 -13.15 0.33
N LEU A 117 9.72 -12.05 0.90
CA LEU A 117 10.76 -12.11 1.93
C LEU A 117 10.26 -12.80 3.20
N SER A 118 9.01 -12.57 3.60
CA SER A 118 8.36 -13.29 4.71
C SER A 118 8.32 -14.80 4.46
N TYR A 119 7.97 -15.22 3.23
CA TYR A 119 7.96 -16.63 2.86
C TYR A 119 9.35 -17.28 2.98
N TRP A 120 10.41 -16.56 2.59
CA TRP A 120 11.79 -17.03 2.70
C TRP A 120 12.32 -17.12 4.14
N LEU A 121 11.88 -16.23 5.02
CA LEU A 121 12.37 -16.15 6.41
C LEU A 121 11.51 -16.94 7.41
N GLY A 122 10.23 -17.13 7.12
CA GLY A 122 9.25 -17.70 8.06
C GLY A 122 8.55 -18.97 7.56
N GLY A 123 8.50 -19.23 6.26
CA GLY A 123 8.01 -20.50 5.69
C GLY A 123 6.71 -21.06 6.30
N LEU A 124 5.73 -20.22 6.65
CA LEU A 124 4.44 -20.66 7.17
C LEU A 124 3.36 -19.67 6.71
N LEU A 125 2.47 -20.20 5.87
CA LEU A 125 1.07 -19.78 5.74
C LEU A 125 0.25 -20.68 6.65
#